data_AF-A0A9X2FZK7-F1
#
_entry.id   AF-A0A9X2FZK7-F1
#
_cell.length_a   1.000
_cell.length_b   1.000
_cell.length_c   1.000
_cell.angle_alpha   90.00
_cell.angle_beta   90.00
_cell.angle_gamma   90.00
#
_symmetry.space_group_name_H-M   'P 1'
#
loop_
_entity.id
_entity.type
_entity.pdbx_description
1 polymer ?
#
loop_
_entity_poly.entity_id
_entity_poly.type
_entity_poly.pdbx_seq_one_letter_code
_entity_poly.pdbx_strand_id
1 'polypeptide(L)'
;MVEKVMGRSAVEDMKTFVSGTETNVRLAYRRNAQVFKRQCVFMGSTNNEDFLKDQTGNRRFWPIEVIVDSIDTDRLARAMPQIWAEAVVAYHTMRAVQPHGTLPLHLTSFEAQQEAEELQAASLRENDADMVAAILAEKLNSKVRVGDDFDEANGGATYEWPKFIFSHKIATEWLDGVKVTGQMSQVVAEALGKLGWVKEGRRLIEGYRGIVYVPGEDQNRVWEELDAQENDNVVKFSK
;
A
#
# COMPACT_ATOMS: atom_id res chain seq x y z
N MET A 1 2.08 23.45 17.30
CA MET A 1 0.91 22.58 17.55
C MET A 1 0.70 21.74 16.30
N VAL A 2 1.36 20.58 16.21
CA VAL A 2 1.04 19.56 15.21
C VAL A 2 1.11 18.24 15.96
N GLU A 3 0.02 17.90 16.63
CA GLU A 3 -0.10 16.64 17.35
C GLU A 3 -0.89 15.66 16.49
N LYS A 4 -0.16 14.61 16.07
CA LYS A 4 -0.62 13.26 15.74
C LYS A 4 -1.97 13.14 15.04
N VAL A 5 -1.91 13.16 13.71
CA VAL A 5 -3.02 12.80 12.83
C VAL A 5 -2.64 11.54 12.06
N MET A 6 -2.80 10.36 12.68
CA MET A 6 -2.50 9.05 12.08
C MET A 6 -3.73 8.14 12.07
N GLY A 7 -4.85 8.65 11.56
CA GLY A 7 -6.03 7.86 11.22
C GLY A 7 -6.35 7.98 9.73
N ARG A 8 -6.86 6.92 9.11
CA ARG A 8 -7.21 6.88 7.67
C ARG A 8 -8.09 8.06 7.24
N SER A 9 -9.06 8.43 8.07
CA SER A 9 -9.94 9.60 7.85
C SER A 9 -9.14 10.89 7.67
N ALA A 10 -8.10 11.06 8.45
CA ALA A 10 -7.38 12.31 8.49
C ALA A 10 -6.28 12.41 7.42
N VAL A 11 -5.85 11.25 6.90
CA VAL A 11 -5.11 11.17 5.63
C VAL A 11 -6.01 11.60 4.46
N GLU A 12 -7.28 11.21 4.42
CA GLU A 12 -8.24 11.69 3.41
C GLU A 12 -8.53 13.19 3.54
N ASP A 13 -8.68 13.70 4.77
CA ASP A 13 -8.86 15.13 5.01
C ASP A 13 -7.62 15.93 4.56
N MET A 14 -6.42 15.41 4.81
CA MET A 14 -5.18 16.00 4.32
C MET A 14 -5.12 16.01 2.79
N LYS A 15 -5.53 14.94 2.11
CA LYS A 15 -5.56 14.91 0.63
C LYS A 15 -6.53 15.93 0.07
N THR A 16 -7.73 15.99 0.64
CA THR A 16 -8.74 17.00 0.29
C THR A 16 -8.19 18.41 0.51
N PHE A 17 -7.49 18.61 1.63
CA PHE A 17 -6.85 19.88 1.93
C PHE A 17 -5.76 20.24 0.92
N VAL A 18 -4.86 19.33 0.55
CA VAL A 18 -3.79 19.60 -0.42
C VAL A 18 -4.35 19.83 -1.84
N SER A 19 -5.37 19.07 -2.24
CA SER A 19 -5.94 19.15 -3.60
C SER A 19 -6.91 20.30 -3.83
N GLY A 20 -7.45 20.92 -2.76
CA GLY A 20 -8.40 22.01 -2.94
C GLY A 20 -7.75 23.24 -3.59
N THR A 21 -8.45 23.88 -4.51
CA THR A 21 -7.99 25.10 -5.20
C THR A 21 -8.36 26.38 -4.46
N GLU A 22 -9.30 26.28 -3.51
CA GLU A 22 -9.89 27.40 -2.79
C GLU A 22 -9.93 27.11 -1.29
N THR A 23 -9.79 28.14 -0.48
CA THR A 23 -9.97 28.07 0.97
C THR A 23 -11.04 29.05 1.39
N ASN A 24 -12.05 28.56 2.09
CA ASN A 24 -13.06 29.40 2.70
C ASN A 24 -12.59 29.77 4.12
N VAL A 25 -12.22 31.02 4.33
CA VAL A 25 -11.69 31.50 5.62
C VAL A 25 -12.46 32.73 6.08
N ARG A 26 -12.78 32.76 7.38
CA ARG A 26 -13.28 33.95 8.04
C ARG A 26 -12.10 34.73 8.63
N LEU A 27 -11.75 35.84 8.01
CA LEU A 27 -10.71 36.74 8.53
C LEU A 27 -11.15 37.38 9.85
N ALA A 28 -10.17 37.77 10.67
CA ALA A 28 -10.41 38.53 11.88
C ALA A 28 -11.29 39.76 11.59
N TYR A 29 -12.30 39.99 12.42
CA TYR A 29 -13.26 41.10 12.32
C TYR A 29 -14.19 41.09 11.09
N ARG A 30 -14.14 40.07 10.22
CA ARG A 30 -15.15 39.90 9.16
C ARG A 30 -16.38 39.16 9.68
N ARG A 31 -17.57 39.60 9.24
CA ARG A 31 -18.85 38.93 9.58
C ARG A 31 -19.02 37.62 8.83
N ASN A 32 -18.72 37.60 7.53
CA ASN A 32 -18.90 36.43 6.67
C ASN A 32 -17.53 35.85 6.27
N ALA A 33 -17.51 34.54 6.03
CA ALA A 33 -16.37 33.87 5.45
C ALA A 33 -16.23 34.26 3.97
N GLN A 34 -14.99 34.33 3.49
CA GLN A 34 -14.68 34.65 2.10
C GLN A 34 -13.85 33.53 1.49
N VAL A 35 -14.07 33.31 0.20
CA VAL A 35 -13.35 32.31 -0.59
C VAL A 35 -12.10 32.95 -1.17
N PHE A 36 -10.94 32.36 -0.87
CA PHE A 36 -9.65 32.76 -1.40
C PHE A 36 -9.07 31.64 -2.25
N LYS A 37 -8.57 31.97 -3.45
CA LYS A 37 -7.79 31.01 -4.25
C LYS A 37 -6.47 30.71 -3.53
N ARG A 38 -6.08 29.44 -3.49
CA ARG A 38 -4.80 29.06 -2.87
C ARG A 38 -3.63 29.52 -3.74
N GLN A 39 -2.65 30.15 -3.09
CA GLN A 39 -1.41 30.65 -3.69
C GLN A 39 -0.20 30.19 -2.86
N CYS A 40 -0.27 29.00 -2.26
CA CYS A 40 0.76 28.45 -1.40
C CYS A 40 1.30 27.13 -1.97
N VAL A 41 2.56 26.83 -1.62
CA VAL A 41 3.19 25.53 -1.85
C VAL A 41 3.27 24.82 -0.50
N PHE A 42 2.92 23.55 -0.47
CA PHE A 42 3.01 22.72 0.72
C PHE A 42 4.28 21.88 0.66
N MET A 43 5.03 21.86 1.76
CA MET A 43 6.21 21.02 1.93
C MET A 43 6.17 20.42 3.33
N GLY A 44 6.61 19.18 3.46
CA GLY A 44 6.74 18.48 4.73
C GLY A 44 7.93 17.55 4.67
N SER A 45 8.60 17.37 5.79
CA SER A 45 9.66 16.39 5.97
C SER A 45 9.20 15.28 6.91
N THR A 46 9.69 14.08 6.67
CA THR A 46 9.47 12.91 7.51
C THR A 46 10.74 12.07 7.50
N ASN A 47 11.12 11.55 8.67
CA ASN A 47 12.21 10.58 8.78
C ASN A 47 11.69 9.13 8.70
N ASN A 48 10.37 8.95 8.69
CA ASN A 48 9.78 7.63 8.48
C ASN A 48 9.76 7.34 6.98
N GLU A 49 10.36 6.22 6.59
CA GLU A 49 10.29 5.66 5.23
C GLU A 49 8.85 5.24 4.89
N ASP A 50 8.11 4.79 5.89
CA ASP A 50 6.69 4.47 5.79
C ASP A 50 5.81 5.72 5.97
N PHE A 51 5.77 6.60 4.96
CA PHE A 51 4.89 7.76 4.96
C PHE A 51 3.80 7.66 3.88
N LEU A 52 2.62 8.21 4.19
CA LEU A 52 1.50 8.34 3.26
C LEU A 52 1.08 7.01 2.60
N LYS A 53 1.11 5.85 3.28
CA LYS A 53 0.63 4.58 2.70
C LYS A 53 -0.85 4.67 2.30
N ASP A 54 -1.11 4.96 1.03
CA ASP A 54 -2.45 5.06 0.47
C ASP A 54 -2.63 4.21 -0.78
N GLN A 55 -3.86 3.75 -0.93
CA GLN A 55 -4.40 3.00 -2.04
C GLN A 55 -4.28 3.70 -3.41
N THR A 56 -4.13 5.03 -3.43
CA THR A 56 -4.02 5.83 -4.67
C THR A 56 -2.58 6.10 -5.12
N GLY A 57 -1.57 5.50 -4.47
CA GLY A 57 -0.16 5.57 -4.90
C GLY A 57 0.48 6.95 -4.76
N ASN A 58 -0.01 7.77 -3.82
CA ASN A 58 0.59 9.06 -3.46
C ASN A 58 0.82 10.09 -4.58
N ARG A 59 0.10 10.00 -5.70
CA ARG A 59 0.15 10.93 -6.85
C ARG A 59 -0.03 12.43 -6.57
N ARG A 60 -0.36 12.81 -5.32
CA ARG A 60 -0.54 14.21 -4.88
C ARG A 60 0.70 14.76 -4.18
N PHE A 61 1.72 13.93 -4.01
CA PHE A 61 2.95 14.26 -3.32
C PHE A 61 4.12 13.95 -4.24
N TRP A 62 5.14 14.80 -4.18
CA TRP A 62 6.43 14.56 -4.82
C TRP A 62 7.42 14.23 -3.69
N PRO A 63 7.65 12.93 -3.39
CA PRO A 63 8.62 12.55 -2.38
C PRO A 63 10.03 12.83 -2.91
N ILE A 64 10.85 13.50 -2.10
CA ILE A 64 12.27 13.70 -2.38
C ILE A 64 13.01 12.92 -1.31
N GLU A 65 13.65 11.82 -1.71
CA GLU A 65 14.52 11.08 -0.82
C GLU A 65 15.84 11.84 -0.67
N VAL A 66 16.24 12.10 0.58
CA VAL A 66 17.44 12.86 0.90
C VAL A 66 18.44 11.91 1.55
N ILE A 67 19.30 11.31 0.73
CA ILE A 67 20.35 10.38 1.17
C ILE A 67 21.67 11.14 1.26
N VAL A 68 21.88 11.87 2.36
CA VAL A 68 23.15 12.56 2.64
C VAL A 68 23.48 12.50 4.12
N ASP A 69 24.77 12.36 4.46
CA ASP A 69 25.24 12.38 5.86
C ASP A 69 25.13 13.78 6.48
N SER A 70 25.31 14.83 5.66
CA SER A 70 25.18 16.22 6.08
C SER A 70 24.88 17.14 4.89
N ILE A 71 24.18 18.25 5.16
CA ILE A 71 23.85 19.28 4.16
C ILE A 71 24.84 20.43 4.30
N ASP A 72 25.55 20.78 3.22
CA ASP A 72 26.41 21.96 3.16
C ASP A 72 25.56 23.24 3.01
N THR A 73 25.20 23.82 4.15
CA THR A 73 24.38 25.03 4.22
C THR A 73 25.09 26.27 3.68
N ASP A 74 26.42 26.32 3.78
CA ASP A 74 27.20 27.49 3.35
C ASP A 74 27.25 27.57 1.83
N ARG A 75 27.43 26.42 1.16
CA ARG A 75 27.33 26.33 -0.29
C ARG A 75 25.92 26.66 -0.77
N LEU A 76 24.89 26.14 -0.09
CA LEU A 76 23.51 26.45 -0.42
C LEU A 76 23.22 27.96 -0.30
N ALA A 77 23.66 28.59 0.79
CA ALA A 77 23.48 30.03 1.00
C ALA A 77 24.13 30.87 -0.11
N ARG A 78 25.32 30.46 -0.59
CA ARG A 78 25.99 31.12 -1.73
C ARG A 78 25.28 30.89 -3.06
N ALA A 79 24.69 29.72 -3.27
CA ALA A 79 24.00 29.36 -4.52
C ALA A 79 22.56 29.91 -4.59
N MET A 80 21.92 30.17 -3.45
CA MET A 80 20.53 30.61 -3.35
C MET A 80 20.17 31.80 -4.27
N PRO A 81 20.96 32.89 -4.31
CA PRO A 81 20.65 34.03 -5.18
C PRO A 81 20.63 33.65 -6.66
N GLN A 82 21.54 32.77 -7.09
CA GLN A 82 21.62 32.30 -8.47
C GLN A 82 20.41 31.43 -8.83
N ILE A 83 20.01 30.52 -7.93
CA ILE A 83 18.82 29.67 -8.13
C ILE A 83 17.56 30.54 -8.30
N TRP A 84 17.40 31.57 -7.48
CA TRP A 84 16.28 32.51 -7.62
C TRP A 84 16.35 33.33 -8.91
N ALA A 85 17.54 33.75 -9.33
CA ALA A 85 17.71 34.47 -10.58
C ALA A 85 17.28 33.60 -11.79
N GLU A 86 17.71 32.34 -11.83
CA GLU A 86 17.31 31.38 -12.86
C GLU A 86 15.81 31.12 -12.86
N ALA A 87 15.19 30.95 -11.68
CA ALA A 87 13.75 30.78 -11.55
C ALA A 87 12.97 32.00 -12.07
N VAL A 88 13.45 33.21 -11.79
CA VAL A 88 12.84 34.47 -12.28
C VAL A 88 12.97 34.57 -13.80
N VAL A 89 14.13 34.24 -14.36
CA VAL A 89 14.34 34.21 -15.82
C VAL A 89 13.42 33.21 -16.50
N ALA A 90 13.31 31.98 -15.95
CA ALA A 90 12.40 30.97 -16.46
C ALA A 90 10.93 31.45 -16.42
N TYR A 91 10.51 32.04 -15.31
CA TYR A 91 9.16 32.62 -15.18
C TYR A 91 8.89 33.71 -16.23
N HIS A 92 9.80 34.65 -16.41
CA HIS A 92 9.64 35.72 -17.40
C HIS A 92 9.63 35.19 -18.82
N THR A 93 10.44 34.18 -19.12
CA THR A 93 10.46 33.52 -20.44
C THR A 93 9.11 32.85 -20.72
N MET A 94 8.55 32.13 -19.74
CA MET A 94 7.22 31.55 -19.86
C MET A 94 6.14 32.62 -20.04
N ARG A 95 6.24 33.76 -19.34
CA ARG A 95 5.30 34.89 -19.47
C ARG A 95 5.42 35.64 -20.79
N ALA A 96 6.61 35.69 -21.39
CA ALA A 96 6.78 36.27 -22.71
C ALA A 96 6.03 35.45 -23.78
N VAL A 97 6.06 34.12 -23.68
CA VAL A 97 5.30 33.22 -24.56
C VAL A 97 3.80 33.24 -24.24
N GLN A 98 3.44 33.28 -22.95
CA GLN A 98 2.06 33.27 -22.48
C GLN A 98 1.79 34.44 -21.49
N PRO A 99 1.40 35.62 -22.00
CA PRO A 99 1.19 36.81 -21.16
C PRO A 99 0.08 36.66 -20.13
N HIS A 100 -0.96 35.88 -20.43
CA HIS A 100 -2.16 35.73 -19.59
C HIS A 100 -2.53 34.27 -19.36
N GLY A 101 -3.25 34.02 -18.26
CA GLY A 101 -3.72 32.68 -17.88
C GLY A 101 -2.72 31.88 -17.05
N THR A 102 -3.04 30.59 -16.89
CA THR A 102 -2.29 29.64 -16.06
C THR A 102 -1.04 29.17 -16.79
N LEU A 103 0.12 29.31 -16.15
CA LEU A 103 1.37 28.76 -16.67
C LEU A 103 1.49 27.29 -16.28
N PRO A 104 2.17 26.47 -17.12
CA PRO A 104 2.51 25.10 -16.77
C PRO A 104 3.66 25.08 -15.73
N LEU A 105 3.32 25.30 -14.45
CA LEU A 105 4.27 25.28 -13.33
C LEU A 105 4.52 23.86 -12.77
N HIS A 106 4.46 22.84 -13.63
CA HIS A 106 4.76 21.45 -13.30
C HIS A 106 5.99 21.01 -14.08
N LEU A 107 6.63 19.93 -13.65
CA LEU A 107 7.76 19.37 -14.37
C LEU A 107 7.26 18.83 -15.73
N THR A 108 7.73 19.43 -16.82
CA THR A 108 7.32 19.07 -18.20
C THR A 108 8.38 18.27 -18.95
N SER A 109 9.55 18.02 -18.35
CA SER A 109 10.58 17.21 -18.99
C SER A 109 10.13 15.75 -19.03
N PHE A 110 10.46 15.07 -20.14
CA PHE A 110 10.18 13.65 -20.31
C PHE A 110 10.77 12.81 -19.17
N GLU A 111 12.02 13.12 -18.78
CA GLU A 111 12.70 12.47 -17.65
C GLU A 111 11.94 12.63 -16.34
N ALA A 112 11.45 13.84 -16.02
CA ALA A 112 10.72 14.06 -14.78
C ALA A 112 9.33 13.38 -14.78
N GLN A 113 8.70 13.24 -15.95
CA GLN A 113 7.45 12.49 -16.08
C GLN A 113 7.69 10.99 -15.87
N GLN A 114 8.77 10.45 -16.43
CA GLN A 114 9.16 9.05 -16.25
C GLN A 114 9.51 8.76 -14.78
N GLU A 115 10.31 9.61 -14.14
CA GLU A 115 10.63 9.51 -12.71
C GLU A 115 9.36 9.59 -11.85
N ALA A 116 8.42 10.47 -12.20
CA ALA A 116 7.12 10.56 -11.51
C ALA A 116 6.32 9.25 -11.60
N GLU A 117 6.32 8.62 -12.77
CA GLU A 117 5.63 7.35 -13.01
C GLU A 117 6.28 6.20 -12.25
N GLU A 118 7.61 6.13 -12.24
CA GLU A 118 8.38 5.14 -11.49
C GLU A 118 8.13 5.25 -9.97
N LEU A 119 8.22 6.47 -9.42
CA LEU A 119 7.95 6.71 -8.00
C LEU A 119 6.50 6.40 -7.62
N GLN A 120 5.55 6.70 -8.51
CA GLN A 120 4.13 6.38 -8.30
C GLN A 120 3.89 4.87 -8.33
N ALA A 121 4.49 4.16 -9.29
CA ALA A 121 4.40 2.70 -9.40
C ALA A 121 5.01 2.03 -8.16
N ALA A 122 6.21 2.45 -7.73
CA ALA A 122 6.87 1.95 -6.52
C ALA A 122 6.04 2.21 -5.24
N SER A 123 5.33 3.34 -5.17
CA SER A 123 4.46 3.67 -4.02
C SER A 123 3.10 2.93 -4.05
N LEU A 124 2.70 2.32 -5.17
CA LEU A 124 1.38 1.74 -5.36
C LEU A 124 1.28 0.34 -4.77
N ARG A 125 1.24 0.24 -3.43
CA ARG A 125 0.61 -0.88 -2.72
C ARG A 125 1.17 -2.29 -3.05
N GLU A 126 2.45 -2.43 -3.41
CA GLU A 126 3.07 -3.74 -3.70
C GLU A 126 3.72 -4.44 -2.49
N ASN A 127 3.93 -3.79 -1.34
CA ASN A 127 4.72 -4.46 -0.28
C ASN A 127 3.86 -5.37 0.63
N ASP A 128 2.96 -4.85 1.45
CA ASP A 128 2.51 -5.64 2.61
C ASP A 128 1.49 -6.75 2.27
N ALA A 129 0.48 -6.46 1.43
CA ALA A 129 -0.56 -7.44 1.10
C ALA A 129 -0.09 -8.48 0.07
N ASP A 130 0.77 -8.10 -0.88
CA ASP A 130 1.32 -9.01 -1.88
C ASP A 130 2.41 -9.91 -1.30
N MET A 131 3.29 -9.39 -0.43
CA MET A 131 4.22 -10.23 0.34
C MET A 131 3.46 -11.25 1.20
N VAL A 132 2.43 -10.80 1.93
CA VAL A 132 1.59 -11.71 2.73
C VAL A 132 0.86 -12.69 1.81
N ALA A 133 0.33 -12.26 0.66
CA ALA A 133 -0.32 -13.16 -0.29
C ALA A 133 0.65 -14.22 -0.81
N ALA A 134 1.91 -13.89 -1.09
CA ALA A 134 2.92 -14.85 -1.51
C ALA A 134 3.22 -15.90 -0.41
N ILE A 135 3.40 -15.46 0.83
CA ILE A 135 3.61 -16.36 1.99
C ILE A 135 2.39 -17.25 2.20
N LEU A 136 1.19 -16.66 2.16
CA LEU A 136 -0.05 -17.41 2.31
C LEU A 136 -0.23 -18.41 1.18
N ALA A 137 -0.01 -18.04 -0.07
CA ALA A 137 -0.14 -18.94 -1.22
C ALA A 137 0.75 -20.18 -1.08
N GLU A 138 2.00 -20.03 -0.61
CA GLU A 138 2.90 -21.16 -0.33
C GLU A 138 2.28 -22.16 0.66
N LYS A 139 1.68 -21.67 1.75
CA LYS A 139 1.06 -22.53 2.77
C LYS A 139 -0.29 -23.08 2.35
N LEU A 140 -1.11 -22.28 1.67
CA LEU A 140 -2.47 -22.62 1.24
C LEU A 140 -2.49 -23.64 0.10
N ASN A 141 -1.45 -23.66 -0.72
CA ASN A 141 -1.27 -24.63 -1.79
C ASN A 141 -0.49 -25.88 -1.33
N SER A 142 -0.53 -26.19 -0.03
CA SER A 142 -0.06 -27.45 0.52
C SER A 142 -1.22 -28.26 1.11
N LYS A 143 -1.31 -29.56 0.77
CA LYS A 143 -2.34 -30.45 1.32
C LYS A 143 -2.04 -30.70 2.80
N VAL A 144 -3.08 -30.69 3.63
CA VAL A 144 -2.98 -30.93 5.07
C VAL A 144 -3.30 -32.39 5.34
N ARG A 145 -2.52 -33.03 6.22
CA ARG A 145 -2.79 -34.41 6.67
C ARG A 145 -4.13 -34.46 7.42
N VAL A 146 -4.97 -35.40 7.05
CA VAL A 146 -6.27 -35.66 7.70
C VAL A 146 -6.23 -37.06 8.32
N GLY A 147 -6.44 -37.14 9.64
CA GLY A 147 -6.46 -38.38 10.44
C GLY A 147 -5.72 -38.23 11.76
N ASP A 148 -6.11 -39.01 12.78
CA ASP A 148 -5.41 -39.07 14.06
C ASP A 148 -4.11 -39.88 13.92
N ASP A 149 -3.07 -39.53 14.68
CA ASP A 149 -1.77 -40.23 14.67
C ASP A 149 -1.85 -41.73 15.05
N PHE A 150 -3.03 -42.19 15.50
CA PHE A 150 -3.30 -43.58 15.87
C PHE A 150 -3.73 -44.51 14.72
N ASP A 151 -3.98 -43.97 13.52
CA ASP A 151 -4.52 -44.74 12.37
C ASP A 151 -3.45 -45.32 11.42
N GLU A 152 -2.20 -45.50 11.86
CA GLU A 152 -1.14 -46.12 11.04
C GLU A 152 -1.39 -47.59 10.68
N ALA A 153 -2.40 -48.23 11.29
CA ALA A 153 -2.64 -49.66 11.15
C ALA A 153 -3.39 -50.08 9.87
N ASN A 154 -4.03 -49.18 9.11
CA ASN A 154 -4.95 -49.60 8.04
C ASN A 154 -4.95 -48.81 6.72
N GLY A 155 -4.01 -47.90 6.48
CA GLY A 155 -3.93 -47.23 5.18
C GLY A 155 -3.29 -45.87 5.30
N GLY A 156 -2.41 -45.55 4.36
CA GLY A 156 -1.52 -44.38 4.42
C GLY A 156 -2.23 -43.06 4.74
N ALA A 157 -1.46 -42.13 5.29
CA ALA A 157 -1.91 -40.77 5.59
C ALA A 157 -2.67 -40.17 4.39
N THR A 158 -3.93 -39.79 4.62
CA THR A 158 -4.73 -39.09 3.61
C THR A 158 -4.45 -37.60 3.70
N TYR A 159 -4.22 -36.96 2.55
CA TYR A 159 -3.93 -35.54 2.45
C TYR A 159 -5.06 -34.86 1.69
N GLU A 160 -5.72 -33.88 2.32
CA GLU A 160 -6.81 -33.11 1.72
C GLU A 160 -6.48 -31.61 1.69
N TRP A 161 -7.09 -30.88 0.76
CA TRP A 161 -7.05 -29.42 0.73
C TRP A 161 -7.80 -28.81 1.94
N PRO A 162 -7.30 -27.70 2.51
CA PRO A 162 -7.89 -27.11 3.71
C PRO A 162 -9.30 -26.54 3.47
N LYS A 163 -10.30 -27.05 4.20
CA LYS A 163 -11.72 -26.63 4.04
C LYS A 163 -12.02 -25.24 4.59
N PHE A 164 -11.27 -24.79 5.61
CA PHE A 164 -11.37 -23.46 6.17
C PHE A 164 -10.08 -23.08 6.89
N ILE A 165 -9.87 -21.78 7.08
CA ILE A 165 -8.71 -21.26 7.79
C ILE A 165 -9.12 -20.18 8.77
N PHE A 166 -8.48 -20.22 9.93
CA PHE A 166 -8.75 -19.32 11.02
C PHE A 166 -7.66 -18.25 11.13
N SER A 167 -8.06 -16.98 11.19
CA SER A 167 -7.15 -15.82 11.27
C SER A 167 -6.12 -15.90 12.40
N HIS A 168 -6.45 -16.54 13.53
CA HIS A 168 -5.50 -16.72 14.64
C HIS A 168 -4.35 -17.65 14.23
N LYS A 169 -4.67 -18.77 13.55
CA LYS A 169 -3.70 -19.75 13.06
C LYS A 169 -2.70 -19.10 12.11
N ILE A 170 -3.20 -18.30 11.16
CA ILE A 170 -2.37 -17.54 10.21
C ILE A 170 -1.34 -16.69 10.98
N ALA A 171 -1.79 -15.98 12.02
CA ALA A 171 -0.93 -15.08 12.75
C ALA A 171 0.11 -15.78 13.63
N THR A 172 -0.27 -16.87 14.29
CA THR A 172 0.61 -17.56 15.24
C THR A 172 1.59 -18.50 14.55
N GLU A 173 1.16 -19.16 13.48
CA GLU A 173 1.96 -20.20 12.82
C GLU A 173 2.64 -19.74 11.53
N TRP A 174 1.99 -18.86 10.75
CA TRP A 174 2.47 -18.54 9.39
C TRP A 174 3.16 -17.18 9.30
N LEU A 175 2.91 -16.29 10.27
CA LEU A 175 3.47 -14.95 10.34
C LEU A 175 4.34 -14.75 11.60
N ASP A 176 5.00 -15.82 12.08
CA ASP A 176 5.97 -15.80 13.19
C ASP A 176 5.53 -15.03 14.45
N GLY A 177 4.28 -15.21 14.89
CA GLY A 177 3.79 -14.64 16.14
C GLY A 177 3.69 -13.11 16.13
N VAL A 178 3.66 -12.48 14.95
CA VAL A 178 3.31 -11.07 14.81
C VAL A 178 1.97 -10.83 15.49
N LYS A 179 1.94 -9.95 16.49
CA LYS A 179 0.69 -9.57 17.16
C LYS A 179 -0.29 -9.09 16.10
N VAL A 180 -1.44 -9.75 15.99
CA VAL A 180 -2.53 -9.35 15.09
C VAL A 180 -3.04 -7.99 15.53
N THR A 181 -2.46 -6.93 15.00
CA THR A 181 -3.01 -5.59 15.09
C THR A 181 -4.22 -5.48 14.15
N GLY A 182 -5.08 -4.50 14.38
CA GLY A 182 -6.21 -4.24 13.48
C GLY A 182 -5.78 -3.98 12.03
N GLN A 183 -4.56 -3.46 11.83
CA GLN A 183 -3.95 -3.26 10.51
C GLN A 183 -3.56 -4.60 9.86
N MET A 184 -2.87 -5.49 10.58
CA MET A 184 -2.49 -6.80 10.05
C MET A 184 -3.70 -7.65 9.66
N SER A 185 -4.80 -7.58 10.43
CA SER A 185 -6.04 -8.27 10.07
C SER A 185 -6.66 -7.76 8.75
N GLN A 186 -6.47 -6.49 8.39
CA GLN A 186 -6.93 -5.96 7.10
C GLN A 186 -6.03 -6.43 5.95
N VAL A 187 -4.71 -6.42 6.17
CA VAL A 187 -3.72 -6.91 5.19
C VAL A 187 -3.96 -8.39 4.87
N VAL A 188 -4.15 -9.24 5.89
CA VAL A 188 -4.47 -10.68 5.71
C VAL A 188 -5.79 -10.87 4.96
N ALA A 189 -6.81 -10.05 5.25
CA ALA A 189 -8.09 -10.16 4.54
C ALA A 189 -7.99 -9.76 3.06
N GLU A 190 -7.19 -8.73 2.74
CA GLU A 190 -6.91 -8.31 1.37
C GLU A 190 -6.09 -9.35 0.61
N ALA A 191 -5.04 -9.88 1.23
CA ALA A 191 -4.21 -10.95 0.69
C ALA A 191 -5.02 -12.22 0.37
N LEU A 192 -5.85 -12.67 1.32
CA LEU A 192 -6.76 -13.81 1.11
C LEU A 192 -7.78 -13.54 0.00
N GLY A 193 -8.31 -12.32 -0.09
CA GLY A 193 -9.20 -11.93 -1.19
C GLY A 193 -8.53 -12.01 -2.56
N LYS A 194 -7.26 -11.60 -2.68
CA LYS A 194 -6.47 -11.76 -3.92
C LYS A 194 -6.25 -13.22 -4.31
N LEU A 195 -6.13 -14.11 -3.31
CA LEU A 195 -6.01 -15.56 -3.50
C LEU A 195 -7.37 -16.25 -3.71
N GLY A 196 -8.48 -15.52 -3.84
CA GLY A 196 -9.80 -16.12 -4.05
C GLY A 196 -10.43 -16.75 -2.80
N TRP A 197 -9.95 -16.42 -1.60
CA TRP A 197 -10.55 -16.84 -0.34
C TRP A 197 -11.63 -15.85 0.12
N VAL A 198 -12.73 -16.39 0.63
CA VAL A 198 -13.90 -15.60 1.04
C VAL A 198 -14.05 -15.62 2.56
N LYS A 199 -14.39 -14.47 3.12
CA LYS A 199 -14.69 -14.32 4.55
C LYS A 199 -16.07 -14.89 4.87
N GLU A 200 -16.12 -15.93 5.69
CA GLU A 200 -17.36 -16.56 6.12
C GLU A 200 -17.98 -15.84 7.33
N GLY A 201 -17.16 -15.52 8.35
CA GLY A 201 -17.66 -14.88 9.57
C GLY A 201 -16.67 -14.86 10.73
N ARG A 202 -17.12 -14.32 11.88
CA ARG A 202 -16.35 -14.39 13.13
C ARG A 202 -16.79 -15.59 13.95
N ARG A 203 -15.85 -16.43 14.38
CA ARG A 203 -16.11 -17.60 15.23
C ARG A 203 -15.17 -17.63 16.44
N LEU A 204 -15.55 -18.39 17.46
CA LEU A 204 -14.71 -18.74 18.60
C LEU A 204 -14.22 -20.18 18.38
N ILE A 205 -12.92 -20.36 18.19
CA ILE A 205 -12.29 -21.67 17.95
C ILE A 205 -11.14 -21.80 18.95
N GLU A 206 -11.09 -22.91 19.69
CA GLU A 206 -10.03 -23.21 20.66
C GLU A 206 -9.75 -22.07 21.67
N GLY A 207 -10.79 -21.35 22.09
CA GLY A 207 -10.70 -20.25 23.04
C GLY A 207 -10.31 -18.89 22.44
N TYR A 208 -9.98 -18.82 21.15
CA TYR A 208 -9.63 -17.59 20.45
C TYR A 208 -10.78 -17.07 19.59
N ARG A 209 -11.01 -15.75 19.61
CA ARG A 209 -11.95 -15.09 18.70
C ARG A 209 -11.21 -14.65 17.44
N GLY A 210 -11.75 -15.01 16.28
CA GLY A 210 -11.14 -14.64 15.01
C GLY A 210 -12.12 -14.75 13.84
N ILE A 211 -11.61 -14.43 12.66
CA ILE A 211 -12.31 -14.57 11.38
C ILE A 211 -11.99 -15.94 10.78
N VAL A 212 -13.01 -16.57 10.22
CA VAL A 212 -12.90 -17.80 9.41
C VAL A 212 -13.01 -17.44 7.94
N TYR A 213 -12.10 -18.00 7.15
CA TYR A 213 -12.05 -17.90 5.69
C TYR A 213 -12.26 -19.28 5.07
N VAL A 214 -12.96 -19.31 3.94
CA VAL A 214 -13.25 -20.52 3.16
C VAL A 214 -12.75 -20.30 1.73
N PRO A 215 -12.29 -21.35 1.03
CA PRO A 215 -11.86 -21.23 -0.36
C PRO A 215 -13.06 -20.86 -1.25
N GLY A 216 -12.90 -19.85 -2.10
CA GLY A 216 -13.85 -19.49 -3.12
C GLY A 216 -13.68 -20.31 -4.40
N GLU A 217 -14.50 -20.03 -5.42
CA GLU A 217 -14.44 -20.73 -6.70
C GLU A 217 -13.08 -20.60 -7.39
N ASP A 218 -12.46 -19.42 -7.33
CA ASP A 218 -11.16 -19.16 -7.94
C ASP A 218 -10.05 -20.03 -7.32
N GLN A 219 -10.03 -20.14 -5.98
CA GLN A 219 -9.06 -20.99 -5.29
C GLN A 219 -9.31 -22.48 -5.56
N ASN A 220 -10.56 -22.91 -5.64
CA ASN A 220 -10.88 -24.30 -5.95
C ASN A 220 -10.38 -24.70 -7.35
N ARG A 221 -10.46 -23.80 -8.34
CA ARG A 221 -9.88 -24.02 -9.69
C ARG A 221 -8.37 -24.20 -9.64
N VAL A 222 -7.66 -23.40 -8.84
CA VAL A 222 -6.20 -23.54 -8.65
C VAL A 222 -5.87 -24.93 -8.09
N TRP A 223 -6.63 -25.43 -7.12
CA TRP A 223 -6.43 -26.77 -6.58
C TRP A 223 -6.77 -27.89 -7.58
N GLU A 224 -7.82 -27.74 -8.39
CA GLU A 224 -8.13 -28.68 -9.48
C GLU A 224 -7.00 -28.78 -10.51
N GLU A 225 -6.39 -27.64 -10.88
CA GLU A 225 -5.23 -27.61 -11.79
C GLU A 225 -3.99 -28.28 -11.18
N LEU A 226 -3.73 -28.04 -9.88
CA LEU A 226 -2.62 -28.69 -9.17
C LEU A 226 -2.80 -30.20 -9.06
N ASP A 227 -4.01 -30.66 -8.74
CA ASP A 227 -4.35 -32.10 -8.72
C ASP A 227 -4.22 -32.74 -10.11
N ALA A 228 -4.55 -32.02 -11.18
CA ALA A 228 -4.34 -32.48 -12.54
C ALA A 228 -2.85 -32.64 -12.88
N GLN A 229 -2.01 -31.67 -12.49
CA GLN A 229 -0.55 -31.72 -12.71
C GLN A 229 0.13 -32.84 -11.91
N GLU A 230 -0.31 -33.08 -10.68
CA GLU A 230 0.22 -34.15 -9.83
C GLU A 230 -0.08 -35.52 -10.45
N ASN A 231 -1.31 -35.74 -10.93
CA ASN A 231 -1.69 -36.97 -11.64
C ASN A 231 -0.89 -37.17 -12.94
N ASP A 232 -0.68 -36.11 -13.71
CA ASP A 232 0.07 -36.18 -14.97
C ASP A 232 1.56 -36.52 -14.76
N ASN A 233 2.14 -36.03 -13.65
CA ASN A 233 3.51 -36.38 -13.24
C ASN A 233 3.61 -37.84 -12.79
N VAL A 234 2.67 -38.33 -11.97
CA VAL A 234 2.65 -39.74 -11.54
C VAL A 234 2.59 -40.69 -12.74
N VAL A 235 1.81 -40.35 -13.78
CA VAL A 235 1.70 -41.15 -15.01
C VAL A 235 2.98 -41.10 -15.87
N LYS A 236 3.74 -39.99 -15.84
CA LYS A 236 5.01 -39.86 -16.59
C LYS A 236 6.19 -40.58 -15.94
N PHE A 237 6.20 -40.70 -14.61
CA PHE A 237 7.26 -41.41 -13.87
C PHE A 237 7.01 -42.93 -13.71
N SER A 238 5.86 -43.44 -14.16
CA SER A 238 5.54 -44.87 -14.14
C SER A 238 5.79 -45.61 -15.48
N LYS A 239 6.52 -44.99 -16.42
CA LYS A 239 6.98 -45.59 -17.67
C LYS A 239 8.50 -45.60 -17.71
#